data_AF-A0A442EL10-F1
#
_entry.id   AF-A0A442EL10-F1
#
_cell.length_a   1.000
_cell.length_b   1.000
_cell.length_c   1.000
_cell.angle_alpha   90.00
_cell.angle_beta   90.00
_cell.angle_gamma   90.00
#
_symmetry.space_group_name_H-M   'P 1'
#
loop_
_entity.id
_entity.type
_entity.pdbx_description
1 polymer ?
#
loop_
_entity_poly.entity_id
_entity_poly.type
_entity_poly.pdbx_seq_one_letter_code
_entity_poly.pdbx_strand_id
1 'polypeptide(L)'
;MCDDPDRPQGEWHSEDYSEPFSFEPPQSYPLCKPCHARLHKRFNAMPGEWDLFCLHLEAGGYGSEFVQVRGLAERRALSERIASGCKVELPVTRARSPGPYWWRSLTLDPEALVAPWARPRPLRPRPGAAAYLKAFESLSVSGSQLLLLHSHATSPRRTATMRALAKAALGTDNPKTANLVYGNLARQLTSILDWEPDRRKDGSPIWMSLIAEGWYPPGREYEWTMVPSAAEAMRFWAGIAEAI
;
A
#
# COMPACT_ATOMS: atom_id res chain seq x y z
N MET A 1 -0.07 9.79 -18.32
CA MET A 1 1.32 9.58 -17.83
C MET A 1 2.34 10.17 -18.80
N CYS A 2 2.48 9.63 -20.01
CA CYS A 2 3.31 10.27 -21.05
C CYS A 2 2.54 11.18 -22.00
N ASP A 3 1.21 11.02 -22.06
CA ASP A 3 0.27 11.80 -22.88
C ASP A 3 0.55 11.75 -24.38
N ASP A 4 1.18 10.66 -24.85
CA ASP A 4 1.49 10.36 -26.25
C ASP A 4 0.24 10.53 -27.15
N PRO A 5 0.21 11.50 -28.08
CA PRO A 5 -0.94 11.79 -28.95
C PRO A 5 -1.09 10.76 -30.07
N ASP A 6 0.00 10.07 -30.43
CA ASP A 6 0.05 9.10 -31.53
C ASP A 6 -0.26 7.68 -31.07
N ARG A 7 -0.67 7.52 -29.80
CA ARG A 7 -1.08 6.23 -29.25
C ARG A 7 -2.32 5.68 -29.99
N PRO A 8 -2.42 4.36 -30.21
CA PRO A 8 -3.61 3.74 -30.79
C PRO A 8 -4.87 4.09 -29.97
N GLN A 9 -5.95 4.48 -30.67
CA GLN A 9 -7.24 4.77 -30.04
C GLN A 9 -7.81 3.49 -29.38
N GLY A 10 -8.30 3.63 -28.14
CA GLY A 10 -8.91 2.52 -27.39
C GLY A 10 -7.94 1.63 -26.59
N GLU A 11 -6.61 1.83 -26.71
CA GLU A 11 -5.61 1.10 -25.90
C GLU A 11 -5.36 1.78 -24.54
N TRP A 12 -6.44 2.04 -23.79
CA TRP A 12 -6.33 2.46 -22.40
C TRP A 12 -6.26 1.24 -21.50
N HIS A 13 -5.22 1.16 -20.69
CA HIS A 13 -5.14 0.19 -19.60
C HIS A 13 -5.42 0.90 -18.27
N SER A 14 -6.32 0.33 -17.46
CA SER A 14 -6.44 0.65 -16.04
C SER A 14 -5.52 -0.27 -15.24
N GLU A 15 -4.81 0.27 -14.25
CA GLU A 15 -4.10 -0.54 -13.25
C GLU A 15 -5.05 -1.12 -12.19
N ASP A 16 -6.32 -0.69 -12.19
CA ASP A 16 -7.35 -1.27 -11.34
C ASP A 16 -7.89 -2.56 -11.97
N TYR A 17 -7.41 -3.70 -11.45
CA TYR A 17 -7.88 -5.05 -11.76
C TYR A 17 -8.93 -5.57 -10.76
N SER A 18 -9.50 -4.70 -9.92
CA SER A 18 -10.49 -5.13 -8.91
C SER A 18 -11.94 -4.94 -9.38
N GLU A 19 -12.83 -5.74 -8.81
CA GLU A 19 -14.27 -5.60 -9.01
C GLU A 19 -14.94 -5.03 -7.73
N PRO A 20 -15.87 -4.07 -7.85
CA PRO A 20 -16.26 -3.40 -9.10
C PRO A 20 -15.18 -2.42 -9.58
N PHE A 21 -14.99 -2.37 -10.90
CA PHE A 21 -14.04 -1.45 -11.52
C PHE A 21 -14.44 0.01 -11.23
N SER A 22 -13.54 0.79 -10.60
CA SER A 22 -13.73 2.24 -10.39
C SER A 22 -12.96 3.03 -11.42
N PHE A 23 -13.66 3.86 -12.20
CA PHE A 23 -13.05 4.72 -13.21
C PHE A 23 -12.88 6.17 -12.75
N GLU A 24 -13.19 6.49 -11.48
CA GLU A 24 -13.04 7.84 -10.93
C GLU A 24 -11.59 8.11 -10.50
N PRO A 25 -10.99 9.27 -10.85
CA PRO A 25 -9.71 9.68 -10.28
C PRO A 25 -9.78 9.67 -8.74
N PRO A 26 -8.76 9.13 -8.03
CA PRO A 26 -7.44 8.75 -8.52
C PRO A 26 -7.29 7.26 -8.91
N GLN A 27 -8.40 6.51 -9.03
CA GLN A 27 -8.38 5.03 -9.00
C GLN A 27 -8.17 4.38 -10.38
N SER A 28 -8.27 5.12 -11.48
CA SER A 28 -7.74 4.69 -12.76
C SER A 28 -7.07 5.86 -13.49
N TYR A 29 -5.76 5.79 -13.67
CA TYR A 29 -5.10 6.66 -14.65
C TYR A 29 -5.16 5.95 -15.99
N PRO A 30 -5.70 6.59 -17.04
CA PRO A 30 -5.68 6.00 -18.35
C PRO A 30 -4.21 6.00 -18.83
N LEU A 31 -3.67 4.81 -19.08
CA LEU A 31 -2.28 4.60 -19.48
C LEU A 31 -2.21 4.02 -20.89
N CYS A 32 -1.28 4.54 -21.70
CA CYS A 32 -0.94 3.88 -22.96
C CYS A 32 -0.19 2.57 -22.68
N LYS A 33 -0.31 1.61 -23.60
CA LYS A 33 0.31 0.28 -23.51
C LYS A 33 1.80 0.30 -23.17
N PRO A 34 2.66 1.16 -23.77
CA PRO A 34 4.07 1.25 -23.37
C PRO A 34 4.29 1.67 -21.92
N CYS A 35 3.53 2.66 -21.43
CA CYS A 35 3.63 3.13 -20.04
C CYS A 35 3.16 2.05 -19.07
N HIS A 36 2.02 1.41 -19.36
CA HIS A 36 1.49 0.31 -18.58
C HIS A 36 2.46 -0.87 -18.49
N ALA A 37 3.06 -1.29 -19.62
CA ALA A 37 4.05 -2.35 -19.63
C ALA A 37 5.30 -2.01 -18.77
N ARG A 38 5.70 -0.74 -18.74
CA ARG A 38 6.82 -0.27 -17.92
C ARG A 38 6.48 -0.24 -16.44
N LEU A 39 5.26 0.12 -16.09
CA LEU A 39 4.77 0.07 -14.71
C LEU A 39 4.84 -1.35 -14.14
N HIS A 40 4.44 -2.38 -14.88
CA HIS A 40 4.59 -3.78 -14.44
C HIS A 40 6.05 -4.22 -14.37
N LYS A 41 6.87 -3.82 -15.34
CA LYS A 41 8.29 -4.19 -15.37
C LYS A 41 9.11 -3.56 -14.25
N ARG A 42 8.64 -2.48 -13.62
CA ARG A 42 9.41 -1.73 -12.60
C ARG A 42 9.91 -2.61 -11.44
N PHE A 43 9.15 -3.63 -11.05
CA PHE A 43 9.50 -4.52 -9.95
C PHE A 43 10.67 -5.47 -10.26
N ASN A 44 10.90 -5.75 -11.55
CA ASN A 44 11.96 -6.65 -12.03
C ASN A 44 13.00 -5.90 -12.89
N ALA A 45 12.93 -4.57 -12.91
CA ALA A 45 13.85 -3.74 -13.68
C ALA A 45 15.22 -3.66 -12.97
N MET A 46 16.25 -3.31 -13.74
CA MET A 46 17.56 -3.01 -13.16
C MET A 46 17.44 -1.81 -12.19
N PRO A 47 18.20 -1.78 -11.07
CA PRO A 47 18.26 -0.61 -10.21
C PRO A 47 18.48 0.69 -11.01
N GLY A 48 17.69 1.72 -10.75
CA GLY A 48 17.75 3.01 -11.46
C GLY A 48 17.04 3.04 -12.83
N GLU A 49 16.61 1.90 -13.40
CA GLU A 49 15.94 1.90 -14.72
C GLU A 49 14.55 2.55 -14.67
N TRP A 50 13.82 2.38 -13.56
CA TRP A 50 12.55 3.07 -13.36
C TRP A 50 12.71 4.59 -13.28
N ASP A 51 13.73 5.04 -12.54
CA ASP A 51 14.03 6.47 -12.40
C ASP A 51 14.48 7.05 -13.74
N LEU A 52 15.29 6.32 -14.50
CA LEU A 52 15.67 6.69 -15.86
C LEU A 52 14.44 6.84 -16.77
N PHE A 53 13.46 5.94 -16.64
CA PHE A 53 12.22 6.03 -17.38
C PHE A 53 11.39 7.25 -16.94
N CYS A 54 11.31 7.55 -15.64
CA CYS A 54 10.65 8.75 -15.14
C CYS A 54 11.30 10.03 -15.70
N LEU A 55 12.63 10.11 -15.67
CA LEU A 55 13.39 11.21 -16.26
C LEU A 55 13.10 11.38 -17.76
N HIS A 56 12.97 10.26 -18.49
CA HIS A 56 12.62 10.31 -19.92
C HIS A 56 11.23 10.92 -20.14
N LEU A 57 10.25 10.55 -19.31
CA LEU A 57 8.89 11.10 -19.39
C LEU A 57 8.83 12.59 -19.03
N GLU A 58 9.65 13.03 -18.08
CA GLU A 58 9.74 14.44 -17.67
C GLU A 58 10.45 15.31 -18.70
N ALA A 59 11.44 14.75 -19.39
CA ALA A 59 12.07 15.38 -20.54
C ALA A 59 11.13 15.48 -21.75
N GLY A 60 9.87 15.02 -21.66
CA GLY A 60 8.90 15.09 -22.76
C GLY A 60 8.95 13.90 -23.71
N GLY A 61 9.64 12.83 -23.34
CA GLY A 61 9.64 11.58 -24.08
C GLY A 61 8.35 10.78 -23.86
N TYR A 62 7.93 10.04 -24.87
CA TYR A 62 6.80 9.10 -24.77
C TYR A 62 7.25 7.71 -24.34
N GLY A 63 6.32 6.94 -23.76
CA GLY A 63 6.63 5.57 -23.31
C GLY A 63 7.10 4.65 -24.45
N SER A 64 6.56 4.86 -25.65
CA SER A 64 6.91 4.21 -26.92
C SER A 64 8.36 4.48 -27.34
N GLU A 65 8.84 5.70 -27.11
CA GLU A 65 10.15 6.18 -27.55
C GLU A 65 11.30 5.70 -26.65
N PHE A 66 11.02 5.31 -25.40
CA PHE A 66 12.08 5.08 -24.41
C PHE A 66 13.14 4.07 -24.87
N VAL A 67 12.72 2.97 -25.50
CA VAL A 67 13.63 1.94 -26.03
C VAL A 67 14.15 2.24 -27.42
N GLN A 68 13.48 3.14 -28.15
CA GLN A 68 13.88 3.56 -29.50
C GLN A 68 15.02 4.58 -29.42
N VAL A 69 14.89 5.54 -28.51
CA VAL A 69 15.87 6.60 -28.30
C VAL A 69 17.08 6.11 -27.49
N ARG A 70 16.88 5.14 -26.58
CA ARG A 70 17.94 4.64 -25.70
C ARG A 70 18.14 3.15 -25.85
N GLY A 71 19.26 2.80 -26.50
CA GLY A 71 19.70 1.43 -26.65
C GLY A 71 19.97 0.75 -25.31
N LEU A 72 20.03 -0.59 -25.30
CA LEU A 72 20.21 -1.37 -24.08
C LEU A 72 21.48 -0.99 -23.31
N ALA A 73 22.61 -0.78 -24.01
CA ALA A 73 23.88 -0.43 -23.39
C ALA A 73 23.83 0.93 -22.67
N GLU A 74 23.26 1.95 -23.33
CA GLU A 74 23.08 3.28 -22.74
C GLU A 74 22.16 3.23 -21.52
N ARG A 75 21.01 2.53 -21.63
CA ARG A 75 20.08 2.40 -20.50
C ARG A 75 20.74 1.74 -19.31
N ARG A 76 21.56 0.69 -19.50
CA ARG A 76 22.31 0.05 -18.41
C ARG A 76 23.26 1.03 -17.75
N ALA A 77 24.10 1.70 -18.54
CA ALA A 77 25.09 2.65 -18.01
C ALA A 77 24.42 3.81 -17.23
N LEU A 78 23.32 4.36 -17.74
CA LEU A 78 22.59 5.43 -17.05
C LEU A 78 21.86 4.93 -15.79
N SER A 79 21.27 3.74 -15.84
CA SER A 79 20.57 3.15 -14.68
C SER A 79 21.56 2.85 -13.56
N GLU A 80 22.73 2.31 -13.86
CA GLU A 80 23.81 2.07 -12.90
C GLU A 80 24.28 3.37 -12.24
N ARG A 81 24.44 4.45 -13.03
CA ARG A 81 24.78 5.78 -12.49
C ARG A 81 23.70 6.31 -11.54
N ILE A 82 22.42 6.16 -11.90
CA ILE A 82 21.32 6.58 -11.02
C ILE A 82 21.32 5.73 -9.75
N ALA A 83 21.50 4.41 -9.86
CA ALA A 83 21.55 3.49 -8.73
C ALA A 83 22.73 3.79 -7.79
N SER A 84 23.84 4.30 -8.30
CA SER A 84 24.97 4.78 -7.49
C SER A 84 24.77 6.18 -6.91
N GLY A 85 23.57 6.77 -7.04
CA GLY A 85 23.23 8.09 -6.52
C GLY A 85 23.73 9.26 -7.38
N CYS A 86 24.26 9.00 -8.58
CA CYS A 86 24.68 10.09 -9.47
C CYS A 86 23.45 10.76 -10.08
N LYS A 87 23.46 12.10 -10.11
CA LYS A 87 22.46 12.87 -10.85
C LYS A 87 22.63 12.60 -12.35
N VAL A 88 21.53 12.22 -13.01
CA VAL A 88 21.43 12.10 -14.46
C VAL A 88 20.39 13.11 -14.95
N GLU A 89 20.75 13.84 -15.99
CA GLU A 89 19.87 14.78 -16.68
C GLU A 89 19.74 14.33 -18.14
N LEU A 90 18.51 14.35 -18.65
CA LEU A 90 18.22 14.02 -20.04
C LEU A 90 17.89 15.31 -20.80
N PRO A 91 18.31 15.44 -22.06
CA PRO A 91 17.91 16.56 -22.91
C PRO A 91 16.39 16.64 -23.00
N VAL A 92 15.84 17.84 -22.89
CA VAL A 92 14.40 18.09 -23.06
C VAL A 92 14.03 17.84 -24.52
N THR A 93 13.24 16.81 -24.75
CA THR A 93 12.65 16.48 -26.05
C THR A 93 11.41 17.33 -26.33
N ARG A 94 10.54 17.50 -25.32
CA ARG A 94 9.28 18.26 -25.44
C ARG A 94 8.96 18.99 -24.14
N ALA A 95 8.41 20.19 -24.27
CA ALA A 95 7.89 20.92 -23.12
C ALA A 95 6.69 20.16 -22.53
N ARG A 96 6.69 19.97 -21.20
CA ARG A 96 5.54 19.42 -20.46
C ARG A 96 5.07 20.40 -19.42
N SER A 97 3.76 20.48 -19.25
CA SER A 97 3.19 21.16 -18.11
C SER A 97 3.60 20.45 -16.81
N PRO A 98 4.00 21.19 -15.77
CA PRO A 98 4.19 20.62 -14.45
C PRO A 98 2.91 19.89 -14.02
N GLY A 99 3.06 18.68 -13.51
CA GLY A 99 1.95 17.86 -13.04
C GLY A 99 2.31 17.13 -11.75
N PRO A 100 1.37 16.38 -11.15
CA PRO A 100 1.60 15.69 -9.89
C PRO A 100 2.65 14.57 -9.96
N TYR A 101 3.12 14.20 -11.16
CA TYR A 101 4.14 13.16 -11.43
C TYR A 101 3.98 11.90 -10.55
N TRP A 102 2.73 11.48 -10.30
CA TRP A 102 2.37 10.46 -9.31
C TRP A 102 3.14 9.15 -9.50
N TRP A 103 3.51 8.84 -10.74
CA TRP A 103 4.29 7.65 -11.10
C TRP A 103 5.70 7.62 -10.47
N ARG A 104 6.30 8.78 -10.13
CA ARG A 104 7.57 8.83 -9.39
C ARG A 104 7.47 8.23 -8.00
N SER A 105 6.32 8.37 -7.37
CA SER A 105 6.10 7.96 -5.98
C SER A 105 5.64 6.50 -5.86
N LEU A 106 5.56 5.77 -6.98
CA LEU A 106 5.21 4.37 -6.95
C LEU A 106 6.32 3.54 -6.30
N THR A 107 5.91 2.60 -5.46
CA THR A 107 6.84 1.65 -4.86
C THR A 107 7.50 0.78 -5.93
N LEU A 108 8.81 0.57 -5.74
CA LEU A 108 9.62 -0.42 -6.46
C LEU A 108 9.80 -1.71 -5.68
N ASP A 109 9.30 -1.76 -4.44
CA ASP A 109 9.38 -2.91 -3.57
C ASP A 109 8.58 -4.08 -4.19
N PRO A 110 9.24 -5.18 -4.62
CA PRO A 110 8.55 -6.33 -5.20
C PRO A 110 7.57 -6.98 -4.24
N GLU A 111 7.78 -6.80 -2.93
CA GLU A 111 6.87 -7.27 -1.89
C GLU A 111 5.46 -6.69 -2.04
N ALA A 112 5.36 -5.47 -2.57
CA ALA A 112 4.08 -4.81 -2.86
C ALA A 112 3.18 -5.63 -3.80
N LEU A 113 3.76 -6.51 -4.61
CA LEU A 113 2.97 -7.35 -5.52
C LEU A 113 2.06 -8.31 -4.77
N VAL A 114 2.41 -8.72 -3.54
CA VAL A 114 1.67 -9.73 -2.79
C VAL A 114 1.24 -9.26 -1.40
N ALA A 115 1.81 -8.16 -0.91
CA ALA A 115 1.56 -7.72 0.45
C ALA A 115 0.18 -7.05 0.60
N PRO A 116 -0.53 -7.31 1.71
CA PRO A 116 -1.82 -6.68 2.01
C PRO A 116 -1.77 -5.15 2.05
N TRP A 117 -0.68 -4.55 2.53
CA TRP A 117 -0.55 -3.08 2.62
C TRP A 117 -0.54 -2.39 1.26
N ALA A 118 -0.14 -3.09 0.20
CA ALA A 118 -0.15 -2.61 -1.18
C ALA A 118 -1.45 -2.93 -1.91
N ARG A 119 -2.27 -3.81 -1.34
CA ARG A 119 -3.59 -4.21 -1.82
C ARG A 119 -4.65 -3.82 -0.77
N PRO A 120 -4.82 -2.53 -0.45
CA PRO A 120 -5.58 -2.07 0.71
C PRO A 120 -7.09 -2.35 0.65
N ARG A 121 -7.57 -3.08 -0.37
CA ARG A 121 -8.97 -3.47 -0.49
C ARG A 121 -9.16 -4.86 0.12
N PRO A 122 -9.88 -4.94 1.24
CA PRO A 122 -10.23 -6.21 1.82
C PRO A 122 -11.13 -6.99 0.86
N LEU A 123 -10.91 -8.30 0.78
CA LEU A 123 -11.72 -9.23 -0.03
C LEU A 123 -13.23 -9.16 0.29
N ARG A 124 -13.58 -8.53 1.42
CA ARG A 124 -14.94 -8.23 1.86
C ARG A 124 -15.02 -6.76 2.31
N PRO A 125 -16.11 -6.03 2.00
CA PRO A 125 -16.32 -4.69 2.53
C PRO A 125 -16.17 -4.66 4.05
N ARG A 126 -15.31 -3.78 4.55
CA ARG A 126 -15.11 -3.54 5.98
C ARG A 126 -15.90 -2.30 6.42
N PRO A 127 -16.22 -2.19 7.71
CA PRO A 127 -16.77 -0.95 8.26
C PRO A 127 -15.90 0.27 7.94
N GLY A 128 -16.54 1.42 7.75
CA GLY A 128 -15.86 2.70 7.56
C GLY A 128 -15.26 3.24 8.87
N ALA A 129 -14.39 4.26 8.78
CA ALA A 129 -13.69 4.81 9.94
C ALA A 129 -14.66 5.31 11.04
N ALA A 130 -15.76 5.97 10.64
CA ALA A 130 -16.78 6.44 11.57
C ALA A 130 -17.46 5.29 12.35
N ALA A 131 -17.62 4.11 11.75
CA ALA A 131 -18.20 2.96 12.43
C ALA A 131 -17.22 2.37 13.45
N TYR A 132 -15.94 2.25 13.09
CA TYR A 132 -14.90 1.86 14.05
C TYR A 132 -14.81 2.82 15.22
N LEU A 133 -14.81 4.14 14.97
CA LEU A 133 -14.75 5.15 16.03
C LEU A 133 -15.91 5.01 17.03
N LYS A 134 -17.14 4.85 16.54
CA LYS A 134 -18.31 4.61 17.41
C LYS A 134 -18.19 3.31 18.19
N ALA A 135 -17.69 2.24 17.56
CA ALA A 135 -17.52 0.94 18.23
C ALA A 135 -16.43 0.99 19.30
N PHE A 136 -15.36 1.74 19.04
CA PHE A 136 -14.29 2.05 19.96
C PHE A 136 -14.78 2.86 21.16
N GLU A 137 -15.61 3.88 20.98
CA GLU A 137 -16.23 4.64 22.07
C GLU A 137 -17.22 3.81 22.89
N SER A 138 -17.96 2.91 22.21
CA SER A 138 -18.94 2.02 22.86
C SER A 138 -18.28 0.92 23.68
N LEU A 139 -17.08 0.50 23.28
CA LEU A 139 -16.24 -0.39 24.08
C LEU A 139 -15.50 0.44 25.11
N SER A 140 -15.57 0.06 26.39
CA SER A 140 -14.60 0.54 27.37
C SER A 140 -13.22 -0.10 27.10
N VAL A 141 -12.58 0.32 26.00
CA VAL A 141 -11.28 -0.20 25.53
C VAL A 141 -10.24 0.05 26.61
N SER A 142 -9.57 -1.01 27.06
CA SER A 142 -8.55 -0.89 28.09
C SER A 142 -7.30 -0.17 27.57
N GLY A 143 -6.48 0.38 28.47
CA GLY A 143 -5.24 1.05 28.10
C GLY A 143 -4.31 0.17 27.25
N SER A 144 -4.21 -1.12 27.56
CA SER A 144 -3.43 -2.08 26.77
C SER A 144 -4.00 -2.34 25.38
N GLN A 145 -5.33 -2.39 25.24
CA GLN A 145 -5.98 -2.53 23.93
C GLN A 145 -5.79 -1.27 23.08
N LEU A 146 -5.89 -0.09 23.70
CA LEU A 146 -5.67 1.19 23.05
C LEU A 146 -4.22 1.31 22.56
N LEU A 147 -3.24 0.98 23.40
CA LEU A 147 -1.82 0.99 23.03
C LEU A 147 -1.51 0.01 21.89
N LEU A 148 -2.15 -1.17 21.86
CA LEU A 148 -2.01 -2.13 20.75
C LEU A 148 -2.56 -1.55 19.43
N LEU A 149 -3.78 -1.00 19.46
CA LEU A 149 -4.41 -0.38 18.30
C LEU A 149 -3.57 0.78 17.77
N HIS A 150 -3.15 1.68 18.66
CA HIS A 150 -2.31 2.82 18.30
C HIS A 150 -0.98 2.34 17.71
N SER A 151 -0.25 1.45 18.40
CA SER A 151 1.06 0.96 17.95
C SER A 151 0.98 0.34 16.55
N HIS A 152 -0.09 -0.41 16.27
CA HIS A 152 -0.31 -1.01 14.97
C HIS A 152 -0.67 0.04 13.89
N ALA A 153 -1.55 0.99 14.21
CA ALA A 153 -1.97 2.07 13.30
C ALA A 153 -0.82 3.02 12.89
N THR A 154 0.18 3.18 13.77
CA THR A 154 1.38 4.00 13.55
C THR A 154 2.60 3.22 13.07
N SER A 155 2.51 1.89 12.97
CA SER A 155 3.59 1.09 12.41
C SER A 155 3.82 1.43 10.92
N PRO A 156 5.06 1.31 10.40
CA PRO A 156 5.32 1.48 8.97
C PRO A 156 4.35 0.64 8.13
N ARG A 157 3.71 1.25 7.13
CA ARG A 157 2.69 0.62 6.27
C ARG A 157 1.47 0.06 7.03
N ARG A 158 1.31 0.43 8.31
CA ARG A 158 0.37 -0.17 9.27
C ARG A 158 0.59 -1.67 9.44
N THR A 159 1.83 -2.12 9.28
CA THR A 159 2.18 -3.54 9.30
C THR A 159 3.10 -3.83 10.48
N ALA A 160 2.79 -4.88 11.24
CA ALA A 160 3.60 -5.32 12.38
C ALA A 160 3.45 -6.83 12.66
N THR A 161 4.48 -7.42 13.26
CA THR A 161 4.36 -8.75 13.86
C THR A 161 3.70 -8.66 15.24
N MET A 162 3.06 -9.74 15.68
CA MET A 162 2.48 -9.78 17.04
C MET A 162 3.54 -9.62 18.12
N ARG A 163 4.78 -10.03 17.86
CA ARG A 163 5.92 -9.79 18.75
C ARG A 163 6.25 -8.30 18.85
N ALA A 164 6.30 -7.59 17.73
CA ALA A 164 6.54 -6.16 17.72
C ALA A 164 5.44 -5.41 18.47
N LEU A 165 4.17 -5.78 18.26
CA LEU A 165 3.03 -5.20 18.97
C LEU A 165 3.05 -5.50 20.47
N ALA A 166 3.38 -6.74 20.86
CA ALA A 166 3.54 -7.12 22.26
C ALA A 166 4.61 -6.26 22.95
N LYS A 167 5.75 -6.05 22.27
CA LYS A 167 6.85 -5.27 22.82
C LYS A 167 6.46 -3.81 22.99
N ALA A 168 5.83 -3.22 21.98
CA ALA A 168 5.46 -1.81 21.96
C ALA A 168 4.33 -1.47 22.96
N ALA A 169 3.29 -2.32 23.05
CA ALA A 169 2.09 -2.00 23.82
C ALA A 169 2.03 -2.66 25.20
N LEU A 170 2.73 -3.78 25.41
CA LEU A 170 2.59 -4.62 26.60
C LEU A 170 3.92 -4.84 27.35
N GLY A 171 5.04 -4.33 26.83
CA GLY A 171 6.36 -4.49 27.45
C GLY A 171 6.90 -5.93 27.46
N THR A 172 6.37 -6.81 26.61
CA THR A 172 6.80 -8.22 26.51
C THR A 172 7.08 -8.60 25.06
N ASP A 173 8.03 -9.50 24.83
CA ASP A 173 8.32 -10.04 23.50
C ASP A 173 7.49 -11.30 23.17
N ASN A 174 6.51 -11.66 24.02
CA ASN A 174 5.68 -12.83 23.80
C ASN A 174 4.51 -12.52 22.86
N PRO A 175 4.52 -13.03 21.60
CA PRO A 175 3.46 -12.75 20.63
C PRO A 175 2.10 -13.35 21.03
N LYS A 176 2.07 -14.36 21.93
CA LYS A 176 0.80 -14.95 22.40
C LYS A 176 -0.02 -13.95 23.22
N THR A 177 0.65 -13.12 24.01
CA THR A 177 -0.02 -12.12 24.86
C THR A 177 -0.72 -11.07 24.02
N ALA A 178 -0.04 -10.50 23.02
CA ALA A 178 -0.66 -9.57 22.08
C ALA A 178 -1.81 -10.22 21.30
N ASN A 179 -1.62 -11.43 20.78
CA ASN A 179 -2.69 -12.16 20.08
C ASN A 179 -3.96 -12.32 20.92
N LEU A 180 -3.82 -12.64 22.21
CA LEU A 180 -4.97 -12.83 23.09
C LEU A 180 -5.71 -11.51 23.32
N VAL A 181 -5.00 -10.45 23.69
CA VAL A 181 -5.61 -9.13 23.94
C VAL A 181 -6.27 -8.61 22.66
N TYR A 182 -5.57 -8.74 21.53
CA TYR A 182 -6.02 -8.18 20.27
C TYR A 182 -7.17 -8.97 19.65
N GLY A 183 -7.11 -10.31 19.73
CA GLY A 183 -8.19 -11.19 19.28
C GLY A 183 -9.46 -11.03 20.10
N ASN A 184 -9.35 -10.84 21.42
CA ASN A 184 -10.51 -10.57 22.28
C ASN A 184 -11.17 -9.23 21.92
N LEU A 185 -10.37 -8.19 21.70
CA LEU A 185 -10.87 -6.89 21.23
C LEU A 185 -11.56 -7.02 19.87
N ALA A 186 -10.93 -7.70 18.91
CA ALA A 186 -11.49 -7.91 17.59
C ALA A 186 -12.84 -8.67 17.66
N ARG A 187 -12.95 -9.67 18.54
CA ARG A 187 -14.20 -10.40 18.79
C ARG A 187 -15.31 -9.50 19.34
N GLN A 188 -14.99 -8.59 20.27
CA GLN A 188 -15.96 -7.64 20.80
C GLN A 188 -16.42 -6.68 19.71
N LEU A 189 -15.49 -6.15 18.91
CA LEU A 189 -15.79 -5.27 17.78
C LEU A 189 -16.66 -5.96 16.74
N THR A 190 -16.40 -7.23 16.40
CA THR A 190 -17.26 -7.98 15.47
C THR A 190 -18.69 -8.09 15.94
N SER A 191 -18.91 -8.21 17.25
CA SER A 191 -20.27 -8.25 17.81
C SER A 191 -20.98 -6.90 17.73
N ILE A 192 -20.26 -5.79 17.93
CA ILE A 192 -20.86 -4.43 17.89
C ILE A 192 -21.14 -3.99 16.45
N LEU A 193 -20.24 -4.35 15.53
CA LEU A 193 -20.31 -3.96 14.13
C LEU A 193 -21.10 -4.95 13.27
N ASP A 194 -21.70 -5.97 13.90
CA ASP A 194 -22.43 -7.06 13.24
C ASP A 194 -21.66 -7.64 12.03
N TRP A 195 -20.38 -7.93 12.25
CA TRP A 195 -19.47 -8.33 11.17
C TRP A 195 -19.01 -9.78 11.33
N GLU A 196 -19.23 -10.60 10.30
CA GLU A 196 -18.90 -12.02 10.34
C GLU A 196 -17.41 -12.29 10.06
N PRO A 197 -16.66 -12.90 11.01
CA PRO A 197 -15.24 -13.20 10.86
C PRO A 197 -14.92 -14.16 9.72
N ASP A 198 -13.74 -13.98 9.10
CA ASP A 198 -13.18 -15.00 8.22
C ASP A 198 -13.01 -16.30 9.02
N ARG A 199 -13.09 -17.46 8.34
CA ARG A 199 -12.93 -18.76 8.99
C ARG A 199 -11.66 -19.45 8.53
N ARG A 200 -11.01 -20.16 9.45
CA ARG A 200 -9.90 -21.06 9.15
C ARG A 200 -10.42 -22.32 8.45
N LYS A 201 -9.51 -23.16 7.97
CA LYS A 201 -9.85 -24.46 7.35
C LYS A 201 -10.66 -25.37 8.28
N ASP A 202 -10.45 -25.25 9.59
CA ASP A 202 -11.18 -26.01 10.62
C ASP A 202 -12.53 -25.37 11.02
N GLY A 203 -12.94 -24.28 10.35
CA GLY A 203 -14.18 -23.55 10.61
C GLY A 203 -14.12 -22.55 11.77
N SER A 204 -13.02 -22.51 12.53
CA SER A 204 -12.86 -21.56 13.64
C SER A 204 -12.71 -20.12 13.13
N PRO A 205 -13.24 -19.12 13.86
CA PRO A 205 -13.21 -17.73 13.44
C PRO A 205 -11.82 -17.10 13.57
N ILE A 206 -11.47 -16.27 12.60
CA ILE A 206 -10.31 -15.38 12.59
C ILE A 206 -10.81 -13.99 12.95
N TRP A 207 -11.07 -13.74 14.24
CA TRP A 207 -11.62 -12.47 14.72
C TRP A 207 -10.83 -11.25 14.24
N MET A 208 -9.50 -11.37 14.24
CA MET A 208 -8.56 -10.34 13.78
C MET A 208 -8.81 -9.86 12.36
N SER A 209 -9.43 -10.69 11.51
CA SER A 209 -9.73 -10.32 10.13
C SER A 209 -10.48 -8.99 10.07
N LEU A 210 -11.41 -8.71 11.00
CA LEU A 210 -12.14 -7.45 11.07
C LEU A 210 -11.23 -6.22 10.99
N ILE A 211 -10.09 -6.26 11.65
CA ILE A 211 -9.25 -5.07 11.89
C ILE A 211 -7.91 -5.13 11.17
N ALA A 212 -7.47 -6.31 10.73
CA ALA A 212 -6.19 -6.48 10.05
C ALA A 212 -6.18 -7.69 9.11
N GLU A 213 -5.35 -7.60 8.08
CA GLU A 213 -5.04 -8.68 7.17
C GLU A 213 -3.69 -9.29 7.50
N GLY A 214 -3.68 -10.59 7.71
CA GLY A 214 -2.45 -11.31 8.05
C GLY A 214 -1.85 -12.01 6.85
N TRP A 215 -0.53 -12.04 6.77
CA TRP A 215 0.21 -12.66 5.67
C TRP A 215 1.57 -13.19 6.12
N TYR A 216 2.14 -14.09 5.32
CA TYR A 216 3.47 -14.67 5.55
C TYR A 216 4.45 -14.08 4.53
N PRO A 217 5.23 -13.05 4.91
CA PRO A 217 6.34 -12.64 4.07
C PRO A 217 7.42 -13.73 3.98
N PRO A 218 8.07 -13.92 2.82
CA PRO A 218 9.14 -14.90 2.67
C PRO A 218 10.26 -14.70 3.69
N GLY A 219 10.58 -15.74 4.46
CA GLY A 219 11.68 -15.73 5.44
C GLY A 219 11.45 -14.84 6.68
N ARG A 220 10.26 -14.26 6.87
CA ARG A 220 9.93 -13.41 8.03
C ARG A 220 8.80 -13.99 8.88
N GLU A 221 8.65 -13.44 10.08
CA GLU A 221 7.52 -13.76 10.97
C GLU A 221 6.20 -13.32 10.32
N TYR A 222 5.08 -13.96 10.72
CA TYR A 222 3.75 -13.58 10.29
C TYR A 222 3.46 -12.11 10.65
N GLU A 223 2.99 -11.36 9.65
CA GLU A 223 2.72 -9.94 9.78
C GLU A 223 1.23 -9.67 9.64
N TRP A 224 0.74 -8.73 10.44
CA TRP A 224 -0.59 -8.18 10.32
C TRP A 224 -0.50 -6.79 9.73
N THR A 225 -1.38 -6.47 8.80
CA THR A 225 -1.56 -5.11 8.24
C THR A 225 -2.92 -4.59 8.65
N MET A 226 -2.97 -3.52 9.44
CA MET A 226 -4.23 -2.93 9.86
C MET A 226 -5.04 -2.38 8.67
N VAL A 227 -6.33 -2.65 8.68
CA VAL A 227 -7.31 -2.13 7.72
C VAL A 227 -7.28 -0.60 7.74
N PRO A 228 -7.26 0.09 6.57
CA PRO A 228 -7.12 1.54 6.51
C PRO A 228 -8.14 2.31 7.35
N SER A 229 -9.42 1.93 7.29
CA SER A 229 -10.49 2.60 8.04
C SER A 229 -10.37 2.43 9.56
N ALA A 230 -9.89 1.27 10.03
CA ALA A 230 -9.59 1.06 11.45
C ALA A 230 -8.42 1.95 11.92
N ALA A 231 -7.36 2.05 11.10
CA ALA A 231 -6.21 2.90 11.40
C ALA A 231 -6.56 4.39 11.39
N GLU A 232 -7.42 4.82 10.44
CA GLU A 232 -7.94 6.17 10.38
C GLU A 232 -8.74 6.52 11.64
N ALA A 233 -9.67 5.65 12.03
CA ALA A 233 -10.44 5.82 13.26
C ALA A 233 -9.53 5.96 14.50
N MET A 234 -8.46 5.16 14.58
CA MET A 234 -7.49 5.26 15.66
C MET A 234 -6.72 6.58 15.70
N ARG A 235 -6.35 7.14 14.54
CA ARG A 235 -5.67 8.44 14.48
C ARG A 235 -6.57 9.57 14.94
N PHE A 236 -7.85 9.54 14.54
CA PHE A 236 -8.84 10.51 15.03
C PHE A 236 -9.05 10.39 16.54
N TRP A 237 -9.17 9.16 17.05
CA TRP A 237 -9.41 8.95 18.47
C TRP A 237 -8.24 9.41 19.35
N ALA A 238 -7.00 9.13 18.93
CA ALA A 238 -5.79 9.58 19.62
C ALA A 238 -5.70 11.11 19.64
N GLY A 239 -6.00 11.78 18.52
CA GLY A 239 -6.01 13.24 18.44
C GLY A 239 -7.07 13.91 19.34
N ILE A 240 -8.19 13.24 19.61
CA ILE A 240 -9.20 13.72 20.56
C ILE A 240 -8.72 13.53 22.01
N ALA A 241 -8.10 12.39 22.32
CA ALA A 241 -7.61 12.08 23.67
C ALA A 241 -6.46 12.97 24.13
N GLU A 242 -5.61 13.46 23.21
CA GLU A 242 -4.53 14.41 23.52
C GLU A 242 -5.02 15.86 23.67
N ALA A 243 -6.25 16.16 23.21
CA ALA A 243 -6.84 17.51 23.25
C ALA A 243 -7.74 17.77 24.47
N ILE A 244 -7.96 16.76 25.32
CA ILE A 244 -8.76 16.80 26.55
C ILE A 244 -7.82 16.76 27.75
#